data_AF-A0A183V6S0-F1
#
_entry.id   AF-A0A183V6S0-F1
#
_cell.length_a   1.000
_cell.length_b   1.000
_cell.length_c   1.000
_cell.angle_alpha   90.00
_cell.angle_beta   90.00
_cell.angle_gamma   90.00
#
_symmetry.space_group_name_H-M   'P 1'
#
loop_
_entity.id
_entity.type
_entity.pdbx_description
1 polymer ?
#
loop_
_entity_poly.entity_id
_entity_poly.type
_entity_poly.pdbx_seq_one_letter_code
_entity_poly.pdbx_strand_id
1 'polypeptide(L)'
;MPSFIELMSGRVEKLQEKSILHSPLNLFKKKKSSAKKRRYLPNHIWAKIFSECSPFDLLVWRRVCKQFNDIINDRLSKILYLEVYRLNSRMLKAAQKLNEGSFIRRRNSQILLRMDERGVIVVAPVRWSPTDIIRLFRAVATFGAFAYTVILTINVSLKELSYLSRASGYGLSPESVFERRGLCLCRICLPSTSRPRFAFDKLASSSTRRINRHVDIFKEWIGAASLKERYCQHYL
;
A
#
# COMPACT_ATOMS: atom_id res chain seq x y z
N MET A 1 -14.40 12.14 5.35
CA MET A 1 -13.67 13.30 5.87
C MET A 1 -12.52 13.61 4.92
N PRO A 2 -12.31 14.88 4.52
CA PRO A 2 -11.14 15.27 3.71
C PRO A 2 -9.85 15.07 4.51
N SER A 3 -8.72 14.81 3.84
CA SER A 3 -7.44 14.65 4.55
C SER A 3 -7.00 15.97 5.19
N PHE A 4 -6.26 15.89 6.29
CA PHE A 4 -5.77 17.09 6.99
C PHE A 4 -4.96 18.01 6.06
N ILE A 5 -4.27 17.43 5.08
CA ILE A 5 -3.54 18.19 4.05
C ILE A 5 -4.50 18.97 3.14
N GLU A 6 -5.64 18.40 2.74
CA GLU A 6 -6.65 19.10 1.94
C GLU A 6 -7.26 20.30 2.69
N LEU A 7 -7.36 20.19 4.02
CA LEU A 7 -7.81 21.27 4.88
C LEU A 7 -6.77 22.42 4.95
N MET A 8 -5.48 22.08 4.85
CA MET A 8 -4.37 23.04 4.98
C MET A 8 -3.90 23.62 3.64
N SER A 9 -4.00 22.87 2.53
CA SER A 9 -3.52 23.30 1.21
C SER A 9 -4.28 24.50 0.66
N GLY A 10 -5.56 24.66 1.01
CA GLY A 10 -6.37 25.81 0.58
C GLY A 10 -5.95 27.17 1.14
N ARG A 11 -4.97 27.23 2.05
CA ARG A 11 -4.48 28.49 2.65
C ARG A 11 -3.04 28.87 2.28
N VAL A 12 -2.28 28.00 1.61
CA VAL A 12 -0.84 28.21 1.37
C VAL A 12 -0.53 28.87 0.02
N GLU A 13 -1.45 28.82 -0.95
CA GLU A 13 -1.21 29.35 -2.30
C GLU A 13 -1.21 30.89 -2.40
N LYS A 14 -1.54 31.63 -1.33
CA LYS A 14 -1.54 33.11 -1.33
C LYS A 14 -0.22 33.77 -0.93
N LEU A 15 0.88 33.03 -0.74
CA LEU A 15 2.13 33.58 -0.18
C LEU A 15 3.39 33.41 -1.05
N GLN A 16 3.32 32.91 -2.29
CA GLN A 16 4.52 32.67 -3.10
C GLN A 16 4.67 33.48 -4.40
N GLU A 17 3.77 34.42 -4.70
CA GLU A 17 4.03 35.42 -5.75
C GLU A 17 4.69 36.66 -5.17
N LYS A 18 6.03 36.67 -5.13
CA LYS A 18 6.92 37.84 -5.30
C LYS A 18 8.34 37.47 -4.90
N SER A 19 9.18 37.15 -5.87
CA SER A 19 10.47 37.83 -6.11
C SER A 19 11.31 37.04 -7.12
N ILE A 20 11.63 37.75 -8.19
CA ILE A 20 12.45 37.33 -9.32
C ILE A 20 13.81 38.07 -9.21
N LEU A 21 14.88 37.39 -9.64
CA LEU A 21 16.15 37.90 -10.21
C LEU A 21 17.34 38.40 -9.33
N HIS A 22 18.52 37.91 -9.78
CA HIS A 22 19.91 38.39 -9.63
C HIS A 22 20.77 38.02 -8.40
N SER A 23 21.84 37.26 -8.67
CA SER A 23 23.11 37.15 -7.92
C SER A 23 24.08 38.26 -8.44
N PRO A 24 25.04 38.82 -7.69
CA PRO A 24 26.20 38.06 -7.20
C PRO A 24 26.75 38.44 -5.79
N LEU A 25 27.56 37.52 -5.27
CA LEU A 25 28.65 37.63 -4.29
C LEU A 25 28.74 38.92 -3.46
N ASN A 26 28.47 38.81 -2.16
CA ASN A 26 28.97 39.78 -1.18
C ASN A 26 29.34 39.14 0.15
N LEU A 27 30.61 39.34 0.47
CA LEU A 27 31.35 38.99 1.67
C LEU A 27 30.89 39.90 2.82
N PHE A 28 29.88 39.51 3.60
CA PHE A 28 29.53 40.26 4.82
C PHE A 28 29.24 39.37 6.01
N LYS A 29 30.00 39.67 7.08
CA LYS A 29 29.90 39.19 8.45
C LYS A 29 28.45 38.84 8.82
N LYS A 30 28.21 37.57 9.18
CA LYS A 30 26.95 37.12 9.80
C LYS A 30 26.75 37.85 11.13
N LYS A 31 26.09 39.00 11.07
CA LYS A 31 25.34 39.58 12.18
C LYS A 31 24.39 38.48 12.65
N LYS A 32 24.59 37.96 13.88
CA LYS A 32 23.67 37.00 14.51
C LYS A 32 22.29 37.67 14.58
N SER A 33 21.46 37.44 13.57
CA SER A 33 20.03 37.71 13.66
C SER A 33 19.52 36.86 14.82
N SER A 34 18.93 37.51 15.82
CA SER A 34 18.24 36.85 16.92
C SER A 34 17.27 35.82 16.35
N ALA A 35 17.67 34.55 16.37
CA ALA A 35 16.84 33.46 15.92
C ALA A 35 15.61 33.45 16.81
N LYS A 36 14.46 33.91 16.28
CA LYS A 36 13.15 33.70 16.90
C LYS A 36 13.12 32.22 17.26
N LYS A 37 13.16 31.90 18.56
CA LYS A 37 13.10 30.52 19.06
C LYS A 37 11.81 29.92 18.50
N ARG A 38 11.93 29.15 17.41
CA ARG A 38 10.81 28.37 16.87
C ARG A 38 10.39 27.46 18.01
N ARG A 39 9.20 27.71 18.56
CA ARG A 39 8.61 26.85 19.58
C ARG A 39 8.24 25.55 18.88
N TYR A 40 9.05 24.52 19.09
CA TYR A 40 8.73 23.19 18.61
C TYR A 40 7.68 22.59 19.53
N LEU A 41 6.61 22.07 18.94
CA LEU A 41 5.65 21.24 19.66
C LEU A 41 6.39 19.98 20.18
N PRO A 42 6.16 19.57 21.44
CA PRO A 42 6.74 18.35 22.00
C PRO A 42 6.35 17.10 21.19
N ASN A 43 7.23 16.09 21.17
CA ASN A 43 7.03 14.85 20.39
C ASN A 43 5.71 14.14 20.75
N HIS A 44 5.30 14.12 22.01
CA HIS A 44 4.06 13.46 22.42
C HIS A 44 2.80 14.13 21.86
N ILE A 45 2.84 15.46 21.62
CA ILE A 45 1.74 16.17 20.97
C ILE A 45 1.70 15.81 19.48
N TRP A 46 2.86 15.76 18.82
CA TRP A 46 2.95 15.29 17.43
C TRP A 46 2.49 13.85 17.28
N ALA A 47 2.84 12.96 18.21
CA ALA A 47 2.37 11.58 18.21
C ALA A 47 0.83 11.50 18.28
N LYS A 48 0.19 12.35 19.11
CA LYS A 48 -1.27 12.45 19.19
C LYS A 48 -1.91 13.11 17.96
N ILE A 49 -1.24 14.03 17.28
CA ILE A 49 -1.72 14.56 16.00
C ILE A 49 -1.64 13.45 14.93
N PHE A 50 -0.54 12.71 14.93
CA PHE A 50 -0.34 11.63 13.98
C PHE A 50 -1.30 10.48 14.23
N SER A 51 -1.73 10.17 15.47
CA SER A 51 -2.73 9.12 15.74
C SER A 51 -4.00 9.30 14.91
N GLU A 52 -4.42 10.55 14.72
CA GLU A 52 -5.60 10.95 13.95
C GLU A 52 -5.36 11.06 12.44
N CYS A 53 -4.10 10.98 11.99
CA CYS A 53 -3.76 11.07 10.57
C CYS A 53 -4.04 9.75 9.84
N SER A 54 -4.47 9.86 8.58
CA SER A 54 -4.60 8.68 7.72
C SER A 54 -3.24 8.03 7.45
N PRO A 55 -3.20 6.72 7.10
CA PRO A 55 -1.95 6.05 6.73
C PRO A 55 -1.20 6.77 5.61
N PHE A 56 -1.92 7.38 4.68
CA PHE A 56 -1.32 8.13 3.58
C PHE A 56 -0.71 9.46 4.06
N ASP A 57 -1.40 10.17 4.96
CA ASP A 57 -0.88 11.41 5.54
C ASP A 57 0.39 11.15 6.33
N LEU A 58 0.45 10.04 7.10
CA LEU A 58 1.67 9.63 7.81
C LEU A 58 2.86 9.47 6.86
N LEU A 59 2.66 8.83 5.70
CA LEU A 59 3.73 8.65 4.71
C LEU A 59 4.20 9.98 4.10
N VAL A 60 3.33 10.98 4.01
CA VAL A 60 3.70 12.33 3.57
C VAL A 60 4.45 13.05 4.69
N TRP A 61 3.90 13.07 5.91
CA TRP A 61 4.50 13.72 7.07
C TRP A 61 5.89 13.18 7.42
N ARG A 62 6.09 11.87 7.22
CA ARG A 62 7.38 11.18 7.40
C ARG A 62 8.51 11.81 6.57
N ARG A 63 8.20 12.45 5.45
CA ARG A 63 9.20 13.07 4.54
C ARG A 63 9.49 14.54 4.86
N VAL A 64 8.73 15.15 5.77
CA VAL A 64 8.81 16.60 6.02
C VAL A 64 10.05 16.97 6.82
N CYS A 65 10.36 16.23 7.90
CA CYS A 65 11.55 16.45 8.70
C CYS A 65 11.94 15.19 9.49
N LYS A 66 13.17 15.18 10.02
CA LYS A 66 13.70 14.04 10.80
C LYS A 66 12.84 13.73 12.04
N GLN A 67 12.41 14.76 12.76
CA GLN A 67 11.55 14.60 13.95
C GLN A 67 10.27 13.82 13.62
N PHE A 68 9.60 14.16 12.52
CA PHE A 68 8.36 13.49 12.12
C PHE A 68 8.63 12.07 11.64
N ASN A 69 9.72 11.87 10.90
CA ASN A 69 10.15 10.53 10.50
C ASN A 69 10.35 9.63 11.72
N ASP A 70 11.03 10.10 12.76
CA ASP A 70 11.35 9.32 13.95
C ASP A 70 10.07 8.95 14.73
N ILE A 71 9.17 9.92 14.94
CA ILE A 71 7.88 9.68 15.63
C ILE A 71 6.98 8.71 14.83
N ILE A 72 6.93 8.88 13.51
CA ILE A 72 6.09 8.03 12.65
C ILE A 72 6.69 6.62 12.54
N ASN A 73 8.01 6.48 12.48
CA ASN A 73 8.66 5.17 12.49
C ASN A 73 8.46 4.45 13.82
N ASP A 74 8.48 5.15 14.96
CA ASP A 74 8.13 4.55 16.27
C ASP A 74 6.67 4.06 16.30
N ARG A 75 5.75 4.75 15.62
CA ARG A 75 4.39 4.24 15.45
C ARG A 75 4.36 3.02 14.54
N LEU A 76 5.01 3.09 13.38
CA LEU A 76 4.98 2.02 12.39
C LEU A 76 5.65 0.74 12.91
N SER A 77 6.72 0.85 13.72
CA SER A 77 7.40 -0.31 14.31
C SER A 77 6.53 -1.12 15.29
N LYS A 78 5.39 -0.57 15.73
CA LYS A 78 4.40 -1.26 16.56
C LYS A 78 3.40 -2.08 15.75
N ILE A 79 3.44 -1.99 14.42
CA ILE A 79 2.62 -2.82 13.54
C ILE A 79 3.07 -4.28 13.68
N LEU A 80 2.15 -5.15 14.04
CA LEU A 80 2.38 -6.59 14.13
C LEU A 80 1.84 -7.30 12.89
N TYR A 81 0.69 -6.87 12.38
CA TYR A 81 -0.04 -7.57 11.33
C TYR A 81 -0.23 -6.71 10.10
N LEU A 82 0.05 -7.26 8.93
CA LEU A 82 -0.35 -6.71 7.64
C LEU A 82 -1.19 -7.74 6.91
N GLU A 83 -2.45 -7.41 6.67
CA GLU A 83 -3.39 -8.28 5.98
C GLU A 83 -3.82 -7.67 4.65
N VAL A 84 -3.83 -8.49 3.61
CA VAL A 84 -4.25 -8.07 2.27
C VAL A 84 -5.42 -8.92 1.82
N TYR A 85 -6.52 -8.24 1.48
CA TYR A 85 -7.75 -8.86 1.00
C TYR A 85 -8.21 -8.26 -0.33
N ARG A 86 -9.01 -9.03 -1.06
CA ARG A 86 -9.83 -8.54 -2.17
C ARG A 86 -11.29 -8.51 -1.76
N LEU A 87 -11.94 -7.36 -1.88
CA LEU A 87 -13.37 -7.20 -1.63
C LEU A 87 -14.11 -6.72 -2.88
N ASN A 88 -15.34 -7.21 -3.04
CA ASN A 88 -16.27 -6.71 -4.05
C ASN A 88 -16.55 -5.22 -3.81
N SER A 89 -16.52 -4.41 -4.85
CA SER A 89 -16.80 -2.97 -4.78
C SER A 89 -18.13 -2.63 -4.09
N ARG A 90 -19.12 -3.53 -4.13
CA ARG A 90 -20.38 -3.38 -3.36
C ARG A 90 -20.18 -3.58 -1.85
N MET A 91 -19.48 -4.64 -1.46
CA MET A 91 -19.10 -4.92 -0.08
C MET A 91 -18.15 -3.85 0.47
N LEU A 92 -17.29 -3.32 -0.39
CA LEU A 92 -16.39 -2.22 -0.10
C LEU A 92 -17.17 -0.95 0.28
N LYS A 93 -18.17 -0.58 -0.53
CA LYS A 93 -19.06 0.56 -0.26
C LYS A 93 -19.92 0.34 0.99
N ALA A 94 -20.36 -0.90 1.23
CA ALA A 94 -21.09 -1.26 2.44
C ALA A 94 -20.19 -1.15 3.68
N ALA A 95 -18.97 -1.68 3.62
CA ALA A 95 -17.98 -1.60 4.70
C ALA A 95 -17.57 -0.16 5.02
N GLN A 96 -17.49 0.72 4.01
CA GLN A 96 -17.27 2.15 4.20
C GLN A 96 -18.46 2.89 4.82
N LYS A 97 -19.69 2.40 4.61
CA LYS A 97 -20.91 2.98 5.19
C LYS A 97 -21.17 2.49 6.61
N LEU A 98 -20.84 1.23 6.90
CA LEU A 98 -21.03 0.59 8.20
C LEU A 98 -19.95 0.97 9.21
N ASN A 99 -18.70 1.08 8.76
CA ASN A 99 -17.60 1.56 9.59
C ASN A 99 -17.42 3.05 9.31
N GLU A 100 -17.85 3.90 10.23
CA GLU A 100 -17.63 5.35 10.26
C GLU A 100 -16.16 5.73 9.96
N GLY A 101 -15.77 5.78 8.69
CA GLY A 101 -14.49 6.34 8.24
C GLY A 101 -13.22 5.50 8.40
N SER A 102 -13.26 4.25 8.88
CA SER A 102 -12.02 3.50 9.17
C SER A 102 -11.20 3.12 7.92
N PHE A 103 -11.86 2.84 6.79
CA PHE A 103 -11.18 2.56 5.53
C PHE A 103 -11.00 3.81 4.68
N ILE A 104 -9.74 4.19 4.49
CA ILE A 104 -9.37 5.40 3.78
C ILE A 104 -8.95 5.06 2.36
N ARG A 105 -9.45 5.85 1.41
CA ARG A 105 -9.15 5.72 -0.02
C ARG A 105 -8.28 6.88 -0.48
N ARG A 106 -7.25 6.58 -1.27
CA ARG A 106 -6.48 7.63 -1.98
C ARG A 106 -7.24 8.07 -3.24
N ARG A 107 -7.28 9.37 -3.54
CA ARG A 107 -8.03 9.98 -4.67
C ARG A 107 -7.87 9.23 -6.01
N ASN A 108 -6.64 8.77 -6.33
CA ASN A 108 -6.32 8.11 -7.60
C ASN A 108 -6.07 6.60 -7.47
N SER A 109 -6.56 5.98 -6.39
CA SER A 109 -6.43 4.55 -6.14
C SER A 109 -7.78 3.96 -5.77
N GLN A 110 -8.01 2.72 -6.15
CA GLN A 110 -9.17 1.95 -5.70
C GLN A 110 -8.84 1.07 -4.48
N ILE A 111 -7.57 1.09 -4.04
CA ILE A 111 -7.11 0.39 -2.85
C ILE A 111 -7.54 1.19 -1.61
N LEU A 112 -8.13 0.48 -0.66
CA LEU A 112 -8.42 1.00 0.66
C LEU A 112 -7.38 0.52 1.65
N LEU A 113 -7.15 1.36 2.65
CA LEU A 113 -6.25 1.09 3.75
C LEU A 113 -6.96 1.45 5.05
N ARG A 114 -6.91 0.52 6.00
CA ARG A 114 -7.18 0.78 7.41
C ARG A 114 -5.91 0.52 8.17
N MET A 115 -5.61 1.37 9.14
CA MET A 115 -4.48 1.18 10.05
C MET A 115 -4.98 1.43 11.45
N ASP A 116 -4.76 0.42 12.29
CA ASP A 116 -4.99 0.46 13.72
C ASP A 116 -3.62 0.55 14.41
N GLU A 117 -3.55 0.50 15.73
CA GLU A 117 -2.27 0.62 16.46
C GLU A 117 -1.27 -0.50 16.15
N ARG A 118 -1.77 -1.71 15.87
CA ARG A 118 -0.98 -2.93 15.68
C ARG A 118 -1.20 -3.62 14.34
N GLY A 119 -2.07 -3.08 13.49
CA GLY A 119 -2.54 -3.78 12.30
C GLY A 119 -2.73 -2.84 11.13
N VAL A 120 -2.41 -3.32 9.93
CA VAL A 120 -2.73 -2.66 8.67
C VAL A 120 -3.52 -3.63 7.82
N ILE A 121 -4.69 -3.19 7.34
CA ILE A 121 -5.50 -3.96 6.40
C ILE A 121 -5.53 -3.22 5.08
N VAL A 122 -5.05 -3.89 4.03
CA VAL A 122 -5.07 -3.41 2.66
C VAL A 122 -6.16 -4.15 1.89
N VAL A 123 -7.10 -3.41 1.34
CA VAL A 123 -8.19 -3.98 0.55
C VAL A 123 -8.07 -3.53 -0.89
N ALA A 124 -7.86 -4.49 -1.78
CA ALA A 124 -7.86 -4.28 -3.22
C ALA A 124 -9.26 -4.46 -3.82
N PRO A 125 -9.61 -3.70 -4.87
CA PRO A 125 -10.92 -3.85 -5.55
C PRO A 125 -11.01 -5.17 -6.31
N VAL A 126 -12.21 -5.55 -6.76
CA VAL A 126 -12.38 -6.73 -7.61
C VAL A 126 -11.78 -6.59 -8.99
N ARG A 127 -11.66 -5.40 -9.58
CA ARG A 127 -11.11 -5.26 -10.93
C ARG A 127 -9.71 -4.68 -10.87
N TRP A 128 -8.71 -5.47 -11.24
CA TRP A 128 -7.31 -5.09 -11.18
C TRP A 128 -6.80 -4.59 -12.54
N SER A 129 -6.23 -3.41 -12.52
CA SER A 129 -5.30 -2.96 -13.55
C SER A 129 -3.84 -3.25 -13.15
N PRO A 130 -2.89 -3.22 -14.10
CA PRO A 130 -1.46 -3.25 -13.77
C PRO A 130 -1.07 -2.19 -12.72
N THR A 131 -1.65 -1.00 -12.80
CA THR A 131 -1.36 0.09 -11.85
C THR A 131 -1.86 -0.24 -10.44
N ASP A 132 -2.96 -0.98 -10.30
CA ASP A 132 -3.47 -1.41 -9.00
C ASP A 132 -2.56 -2.47 -8.38
N ILE A 133 -2.03 -3.41 -9.17
CA ILE A 133 -1.01 -4.38 -8.71
C ILE A 133 0.22 -3.66 -8.16
N ILE A 134 0.73 -2.67 -8.91
CA ILE A 134 1.89 -1.88 -8.50
C ILE A 134 1.62 -1.15 -7.19
N ARG A 135 0.46 -0.48 -7.08
CA ARG A 135 0.10 0.24 -5.86
C ARG A 135 -0.11 -0.69 -4.67
N LEU A 136 -0.70 -1.87 -4.90
CA LEU A 136 -0.93 -2.88 -3.88
C LEU A 136 0.39 -3.37 -3.31
N PHE A 137 1.29 -3.87 -4.15
CA PHE A 137 2.57 -4.39 -3.69
C PHE A 137 3.50 -3.30 -3.14
N ARG A 138 3.39 -2.05 -3.60
CA ARG A 138 4.08 -0.92 -2.94
C ARG A 138 3.51 -0.61 -1.55
N ALA A 139 2.20 -0.75 -1.34
CA ALA A 139 1.63 -0.65 0.00
C ALA A 139 2.13 -1.79 0.88
N VAL A 140 2.17 -3.01 0.36
CA VAL A 140 2.74 -4.17 1.07
C VAL A 140 4.20 -3.94 1.42
N ALA A 141 5.03 -3.46 0.48
CA ALA A 141 6.41 -3.06 0.73
C ALA A 141 6.55 -2.04 1.86
N THR A 142 5.69 -1.02 1.84
CA THR A 142 5.76 0.10 2.77
C THR A 142 5.43 -0.32 4.21
N PHE A 143 4.37 -1.09 4.39
CA PHE A 143 3.91 -1.48 5.73
C PHE A 143 4.50 -2.82 6.18
N GLY A 144 4.78 -3.72 5.24
CA GLY A 144 5.38 -5.02 5.48
C GLY A 144 6.83 -4.93 5.97
N ALA A 145 7.52 -3.82 5.67
CA ALA A 145 8.83 -3.53 6.28
C ALA A 145 8.77 -3.31 7.80
N PHE A 146 7.59 -3.03 8.35
CA PHE A 146 7.39 -2.84 9.79
C PHE A 146 6.56 -3.95 10.42
N ALA A 147 5.76 -4.67 9.64
CA ALA A 147 4.90 -5.73 10.14
C ALA A 147 5.73 -6.99 10.45
N TYR A 148 5.51 -7.55 11.63
CA TYR A 148 6.08 -8.84 12.01
C TYR A 148 5.48 -10.00 11.19
N THR A 149 4.18 -9.92 10.89
CA THR A 149 3.41 -10.94 10.20
C THR A 149 2.69 -10.35 9.01
N VAL A 150 2.98 -10.87 7.81
CA VAL A 150 2.28 -10.52 6.57
C VAL A 150 1.41 -11.69 6.12
N ILE A 151 0.13 -11.41 5.90
CA ILE A 151 -0.88 -12.34 5.38
C ILE A 151 -1.40 -11.77 4.06
N LEU A 152 -1.09 -12.46 2.97
CA LEU A 152 -1.45 -12.08 1.62
C LEU A 152 -2.54 -13.01 1.08
N THR A 153 -3.81 -12.60 1.13
CA THR A 153 -4.92 -13.36 0.54
C THR A 153 -5.40 -12.70 -0.74
N ILE A 154 -4.92 -13.22 -1.86
CA ILE A 154 -5.18 -12.69 -3.20
C ILE A 154 -6.17 -13.59 -3.92
N ASN A 155 -7.42 -13.15 -3.99
CA ASN A 155 -8.40 -13.74 -4.90
C ASN A 155 -8.22 -13.11 -6.29
N VAL A 156 -8.11 -13.91 -7.36
CA VAL A 156 -7.73 -13.44 -8.71
C VAL A 156 -8.65 -14.05 -9.74
N SER A 157 -9.27 -13.22 -10.59
CA SER A 157 -9.95 -13.75 -11.77
C SER A 157 -8.94 -14.17 -12.83
N LEU A 158 -9.36 -15.05 -13.75
CA LEU A 158 -8.48 -15.58 -14.80
C LEU A 158 -7.82 -14.48 -15.66
N LYS A 159 -8.54 -13.38 -15.92
CA LYS A 159 -8.00 -12.24 -16.71
C LYS A 159 -6.89 -11.51 -15.95
N GLU A 160 -7.03 -11.39 -14.64
CA GLU A 160 -6.16 -10.59 -13.78
C GLU A 160 -4.90 -11.32 -13.34
N LEU A 161 -4.93 -12.66 -13.39
CA LEU A 161 -3.75 -13.49 -13.12
C LEU A 161 -2.59 -13.14 -14.06
N SER A 162 -2.92 -12.73 -15.29
CA SER A 162 -1.93 -12.26 -16.26
C SER A 162 -1.24 -10.95 -15.88
N TYR A 163 -1.85 -10.14 -14.99
CA TYR A 163 -1.22 -8.94 -14.43
C TYR A 163 -0.31 -9.31 -13.26
N LEU A 164 -0.75 -10.23 -12.39
CA LEU A 164 0.09 -10.72 -11.29
C LEU A 164 1.36 -11.41 -11.77
N SER A 165 1.25 -12.26 -12.80
CA SER A 165 2.42 -12.94 -13.36
C SER A 165 3.44 -11.98 -13.98
N ARG A 166 3.06 -10.72 -14.23
CA ARG A 166 3.94 -9.68 -14.77
C ARG A 166 4.49 -8.75 -13.68
N ALA A 167 4.35 -9.12 -12.40
CA ALA A 167 4.84 -8.31 -11.28
C ALA A 167 6.32 -7.92 -11.44
N SER A 168 7.17 -8.87 -11.87
CA SER A 168 8.58 -8.61 -12.19
C SER A 168 8.75 -7.53 -13.28
N GLY A 169 7.95 -7.59 -14.35
CA GLY A 169 7.93 -6.60 -15.43
C GLY A 169 7.46 -5.21 -14.99
N TYR A 170 6.86 -5.08 -13.80
CA TYR A 170 6.52 -3.80 -13.20
C TYR A 170 7.63 -3.24 -12.28
N GLY A 171 8.80 -3.89 -12.24
CA GLY A 171 9.89 -3.54 -11.33
C GLY A 171 9.61 -3.92 -9.88
N LEU A 172 8.73 -4.91 -9.63
CA LEU A 172 8.48 -5.45 -8.30
C LEU A 172 9.32 -6.72 -8.12
N SER A 173 10.33 -6.67 -7.26
CA SER A 173 10.98 -7.88 -6.76
C SER A 173 10.30 -8.34 -5.47
N PRO A 174 10.18 -9.65 -5.22
CA PRO A 174 9.61 -10.17 -3.98
C PRO A 174 10.29 -9.60 -2.73
N GLU A 175 11.62 -9.47 -2.77
CA GLU A 175 12.45 -8.96 -1.68
C GLU A 175 12.17 -7.48 -1.41
N SER A 176 11.77 -6.71 -2.42
CA SER A 176 11.34 -5.32 -2.25
C SER A 176 9.93 -5.19 -1.67
N VAL A 177 9.13 -6.25 -1.71
CA VAL A 177 7.72 -6.24 -1.31
C VAL A 177 7.53 -6.74 0.12
N PHE A 178 8.25 -7.77 0.53
CA PHE A 178 8.25 -8.24 1.91
C PHE A 178 9.54 -9.00 2.19
N GLU A 179 9.94 -9.02 3.45
CA GLU A 179 10.92 -10.00 3.91
C GLU A 179 10.27 -11.38 3.91
N ARG A 180 10.87 -12.36 3.21
CA ARG A 180 10.32 -13.73 3.13
C ARG A 180 10.13 -14.40 4.50
N ARG A 181 10.86 -13.95 5.53
CA ARG A 181 10.70 -14.41 6.92
C ARG A 181 9.42 -13.88 7.56
N GLY A 182 9.07 -12.61 7.31
CA GLY A 182 7.84 -11.99 7.81
C GLY A 182 6.56 -12.42 7.06
N LEU A 183 6.69 -13.01 5.86
CA LEU A 183 5.55 -13.58 5.15
C LEU A 183 5.08 -14.88 5.81
N CYS A 184 4.03 -14.81 6.63
CA CYS A 184 3.48 -15.96 7.34
C CYS A 184 2.51 -16.77 6.47
N LEU A 185 1.74 -16.10 5.62
CA LEU A 185 0.79 -16.76 4.72
C LEU A 185 0.69 -16.01 3.40
N CYS A 186 0.86 -16.72 2.30
CA CYS A 186 0.48 -16.28 0.96
C CYS A 186 -0.53 -17.25 0.38
N ARG A 187 -1.78 -16.82 0.32
CA ARG A 187 -2.90 -17.57 -0.25
C ARG A 187 -3.32 -16.95 -1.57
N ILE A 188 -3.25 -17.73 -2.64
CA ILE A 188 -3.89 -17.38 -3.91
C ILE A 188 -5.19 -18.16 -4.06
N CYS A 189 -6.29 -17.44 -4.28
CA CYS A 189 -7.59 -18.03 -4.56
C CYS A 189 -7.91 -17.85 -6.04
N LEU A 190 -8.08 -18.97 -6.76
CA LEU A 190 -8.39 -19.03 -8.18
C LEU A 190 -9.83 -19.49 -8.37
N PRO A 191 -10.57 -19.03 -9.39
CA PRO A 191 -11.88 -19.58 -9.70
C PRO A 191 -11.74 -21.04 -10.14
N SER A 192 -12.57 -21.92 -9.60
CA SER A 192 -12.66 -23.31 -10.02
C SER A 192 -13.04 -23.38 -11.49
N THR A 193 -12.32 -24.22 -12.24
CA THR A 193 -12.61 -24.49 -13.65
C THR A 193 -13.74 -25.52 -13.82
N SER A 194 -14.35 -26.00 -12.73
CA SER A 194 -15.50 -26.91 -12.76
C SER A 194 -16.77 -26.19 -13.23
N ARG A 195 -16.85 -25.91 -14.54
CA ARG A 195 -18.15 -25.71 -15.20
C ARG A 195 -18.83 -27.07 -15.40
N PRO A 196 -20.17 -27.14 -15.36
CA PRO A 196 -20.90 -28.35 -15.70
C PRO A 196 -20.56 -28.79 -17.12
N ARG A 197 -20.35 -30.10 -17.28
CA ARG A 197 -20.06 -30.79 -18.54
C ARG A 197 -21.17 -30.58 -19.58
N PHE A 198 -21.14 -29.48 -20.33
CA PHE A 198 -21.86 -29.41 -21.59
C PHE A 198 -21.05 -28.61 -22.62
N ALA A 199 -20.48 -29.38 -23.56
CA ALA A 199 -19.89 -29.03 -24.86
C ALA A 199 -18.68 -28.06 -24.92
N PHE A 200 -17.72 -28.42 -25.79
CA PHE A 200 -16.49 -27.70 -26.22
C PHE A 200 -15.14 -28.08 -25.56
N ASP A 201 -14.71 -29.32 -25.78
CA ASP A 201 -13.42 -29.87 -25.32
C ASP A 201 -12.14 -29.30 -25.98
N LYS A 202 -12.21 -28.54 -27.07
CA LYS A 202 -10.99 -27.98 -27.71
C LYS A 202 -10.58 -26.59 -27.22
N LEU A 203 -11.49 -25.75 -26.73
CA LEU A 203 -11.15 -24.41 -26.23
C LEU A 203 -10.77 -24.40 -24.73
N ALA A 204 -11.32 -25.31 -23.93
CA ALA A 204 -11.08 -25.37 -22.49
C ALA A 204 -9.64 -25.79 -22.14
N SER A 205 -8.98 -26.57 -23.00
CA SER A 205 -7.61 -27.04 -22.77
C SER A 205 -6.56 -25.93 -22.95
N SER A 206 -6.74 -25.03 -23.92
CA SER A 206 -5.80 -23.93 -24.18
C SER A 206 -5.90 -22.84 -23.10
N SER A 207 -7.11 -22.52 -22.62
CA SER A 207 -7.30 -21.57 -21.53
C SER A 207 -6.70 -22.09 -20.23
N THR A 208 -6.89 -23.37 -19.92
CA THR A 208 -6.36 -24.00 -18.70
C THR A 208 -4.83 -24.03 -18.69
N ARG A 209 -4.19 -24.40 -19.81
CA ARG A 209 -2.72 -24.32 -19.96
C ARG A 209 -2.20 -22.91 -19.75
N ARG A 210 -2.88 -21.90 -20.30
CA ARG A 210 -2.50 -20.49 -20.15
C ARG A 210 -2.61 -20.02 -18.70
N ILE A 211 -3.63 -20.47 -17.98
CA ILE A 211 -3.84 -20.15 -16.55
C ILE A 211 -2.71 -20.76 -15.72
N ASN A 212 -2.44 -22.05 -15.88
CA ASN A 212 -1.38 -22.75 -15.16
C ASN A 212 -0.04 -22.03 -15.37
N ARG A 213 0.28 -21.66 -16.62
CA ARG A 213 1.48 -20.87 -16.92
C ARG A 213 1.57 -19.57 -16.11
N HIS A 214 0.48 -18.82 -16.00
CA HIS A 214 0.49 -17.58 -15.20
C HIS A 214 0.60 -17.85 -13.69
N VAL A 215 0.00 -18.94 -13.19
CA VAL A 215 0.17 -19.38 -11.80
C VAL A 215 1.63 -19.75 -11.55
N ASP A 216 2.25 -20.51 -12.45
CA ASP A 216 3.62 -20.99 -12.30
C ASP A 216 4.62 -19.84 -12.32
N ILE A 217 4.44 -18.86 -13.23
CA ILE A 217 5.25 -17.63 -13.23
C ILE A 217 5.09 -16.87 -11.91
N PHE A 218 3.87 -16.76 -11.38
CA PHE A 218 3.65 -16.08 -10.10
C PHE A 218 4.26 -16.86 -8.92
N LYS A 219 4.19 -18.19 -8.93
CA LYS A 219 4.82 -19.07 -7.92
C LYS A 219 6.33 -18.93 -7.93
N GLU A 220 6.93 -18.91 -9.11
CA GLU A 220 8.35 -18.69 -9.29
C GLU A 220 8.73 -17.30 -8.77
N TRP A 221 8.00 -16.27 -9.19
CA TRP A 221 8.21 -14.91 -8.73
C TRP A 221 8.16 -14.83 -7.20
N ILE A 222 7.11 -15.31 -6.54
CA ILE A 222 7.01 -15.22 -5.06
C ILE A 222 7.95 -16.19 -4.32
N GLY A 223 8.65 -17.08 -5.04
CA GLY A 223 9.49 -18.11 -4.45
C GLY A 223 8.69 -19.14 -3.65
N ALA A 224 7.53 -19.57 -4.16
CA ALA A 224 6.58 -20.45 -3.46
C ALA A 224 7.22 -21.72 -2.87
N ALA A 225 8.21 -22.32 -3.56
CA ALA A 225 8.95 -23.46 -3.05
C ALA A 225 9.66 -23.18 -1.70
N SER A 226 10.17 -21.96 -1.51
CA SER A 226 10.81 -21.54 -0.25
C SER A 226 9.81 -21.25 0.88
N LEU A 227 8.54 -21.02 0.55
CA LEU A 227 7.49 -20.73 1.52
C LEU A 227 6.92 -22.00 2.16
N LYS A 228 7.08 -23.17 1.53
CA LYS A 228 6.53 -24.45 2.00
C LYS A 228 5.03 -24.31 2.31
N GLU A 229 4.59 -24.70 3.49
CA GLU A 229 3.20 -24.62 3.96
C GLU A 229 2.65 -23.19 4.05
N ARG A 230 3.51 -22.18 4.07
CA ARG A 230 3.09 -20.77 4.08
C ARG A 230 2.53 -20.31 2.74
N TYR A 231 2.74 -21.06 1.67
CA TYR A 231 2.07 -20.82 0.39
C TYR A 231 0.91 -21.79 0.22
N CYS A 232 -0.28 -21.25 -0.06
CA CYS A 232 -1.48 -22.05 -0.32
C CYS A 232 -2.16 -21.60 -1.62
N GLN A 233 -2.60 -22.57 -2.41
CA GLN A 233 -3.43 -22.35 -3.58
C GLN A 233 -4.80 -22.98 -3.34
N HIS A 234 -5.86 -22.16 -3.37
CA HIS A 234 -7.25 -22.60 -3.24
C HIS A 234 -8.00 -22.37 -4.55
N TYR A 235 -8.86 -23.32 -4.91
CA TYR A 235 -9.82 -23.16 -6.00
C TYR A 235 -11.20 -22.91 -5.39
N LEU A 236 -11.86 -21.82 -5.81
CA LEU A 236 -13.16 -21.35 -5.30
C LEU A 236 -14.32 -21.75 -6.21
#